data_AF-U2DC15-F1
#
_entry.id   AF-U2DC15-F1
#
_cell.length_a   1.000
_cell.length_b   1.000
_cell.length_c   1.000
_cell.angle_alpha   90.00
_cell.angle_beta   90.00
_cell.angle_gamma   90.00
#
_symmetry.space_group_name_H-M   'P 1'
#
loop_
_entity.id
_entity.type
_entity.pdbx_description
1 polymer ?
#
loop_
_entity_poly.entity_id
_entity_poly.type
_entity_poly.pdbx_seq_one_letter_code
_entity_poly.pdbx_strand_id
1 'polypeptide(L)'
;MKIKNHKEDFIMATLSGNVVSGTSLKTNKGFDTATKLTVQTAQTLANNGYSFCIRYLSRQSGQQSGDLDNTEAGAILLTGLALMAVQHCEGGYWIANGTKGATYGANAAANAQSIGLPKGVTLWLDLEQVSSSCTSTDIIAYCNNWYDQVNAYGYEPGIYVGANCGLTGTQLYNNLKFQHYWKSMSTVPSIPTRGYQMTQSATTTVGGISIDPDTITADSLGGTPHLIYQPGTSV
;
A
#
# COMPACT_ATOMS: atom_id res chain seq x y z
N MET A 1 -49.27 2.34 -11.54
CA MET A 1 -47.97 2.69 -12.15
C MET A 1 -46.90 2.49 -11.09
N LYS A 2 -46.16 1.38 -11.12
CA LYS A 2 -45.07 1.11 -10.16
C LYS A 2 -43.75 1.49 -10.82
N ILE A 3 -43.13 2.57 -10.34
CA ILE A 3 -41.79 2.97 -10.74
C ILE A 3 -40.82 2.00 -10.03
N LYS A 4 -40.17 1.12 -10.80
CA LYS A 4 -39.03 0.33 -10.32
C LYS A 4 -37.82 1.24 -10.32
N ASN A 5 -37.31 1.57 -9.14
CA ASN A 5 -35.99 2.17 -8.98
C ASN A 5 -34.95 1.12 -9.36
N HIS A 6 -34.47 1.17 -10.60
CA HIS A 6 -33.19 0.56 -10.96
C HIS A 6 -32.10 1.40 -10.29
N LYS A 7 -31.52 0.89 -9.20
CA LYS A 7 -30.15 1.25 -8.86
C LYS A 7 -29.30 0.63 -9.95
N GLU A 8 -28.86 1.45 -10.89
CA GLU A 8 -27.75 1.10 -11.77
C GLU A 8 -26.54 0.92 -10.84
N ASP A 9 -26.15 -0.33 -10.61
CA ASP A 9 -24.83 -0.64 -10.07
C ASP A 9 -23.82 -0.12 -11.09
N PHE A 10 -23.28 1.06 -10.84
CA PHE A 10 -22.21 1.63 -11.65
C PHE A 10 -21.04 0.65 -11.52
N ILE A 11 -20.85 -0.20 -12.54
CA ILE A 11 -19.70 -1.09 -12.63
C ILE A 11 -18.49 -0.17 -12.80
N MET A 12 -17.86 0.21 -11.68
CA MET A 12 -16.57 0.88 -11.71
C MET A 12 -15.61 -0.04 -12.46
N ALA A 13 -15.06 0.46 -13.56
CA ALA A 13 -14.13 -0.31 -14.38
C ALA A 13 -12.92 -0.70 -13.51
N THR A 14 -12.77 -1.99 -13.25
CA THR A 14 -11.60 -2.53 -12.58
C THR A 14 -10.40 -2.39 -13.51
N LEU A 15 -9.23 -2.06 -12.97
CA LEU A 15 -7.98 -2.02 -13.73
C LEU A 15 -7.73 -3.38 -14.38
N SER A 16 -7.25 -3.35 -15.62
CA SER A 16 -6.84 -4.57 -16.31
C SER A 16 -5.54 -5.10 -15.72
N GLY A 17 -5.46 -6.41 -15.55
CA GLY A 17 -4.30 -7.08 -14.95
C GLY A 17 -4.72 -8.23 -14.06
N ASN A 18 -3.72 -8.96 -13.57
CA ASN A 18 -3.90 -10.05 -12.62
C ASN A 18 -3.23 -9.67 -11.30
N VAL A 19 -3.81 -10.11 -10.19
CA VAL A 19 -3.12 -10.08 -8.91
C VAL A 19 -2.08 -11.20 -8.90
N VAL A 20 -0.82 -10.84 -8.67
CA VAL A 20 0.32 -11.76 -8.68
C VAL A 20 1.12 -11.61 -7.38
N SER A 21 1.74 -12.71 -6.94
CA SER A 21 2.70 -12.68 -5.86
C SER A 21 3.99 -11.96 -6.29
N GLY A 22 4.62 -11.22 -5.37
CA GLY A 22 5.90 -10.53 -5.59
C GLY A 22 7.04 -11.45 -6.07
N THR A 23 6.97 -12.76 -5.84
CA THR A 23 7.92 -13.73 -6.41
C THR A 23 7.79 -13.90 -7.93
N SER A 24 6.71 -13.41 -8.54
CA SER A 24 6.45 -13.52 -9.99
C SER A 24 7.03 -12.36 -10.79
N LEU A 25 7.61 -11.36 -10.12
CA LEU A 25 8.14 -10.17 -10.77
C LEU A 25 9.50 -10.45 -11.44
N LYS A 26 9.79 -9.72 -12.52
CA LYS A 26 11.05 -9.83 -13.27
C LYS A 26 12.28 -9.58 -12.40
N THR A 27 12.19 -8.59 -11.52
CA THR A 27 13.16 -8.28 -10.48
C THR A 27 12.40 -8.02 -9.19
N ASN A 28 13.08 -8.17 -8.06
CA ASN A 28 12.53 -7.82 -6.76
C ASN A 28 12.72 -6.34 -6.40
N LYS A 29 13.11 -5.51 -7.37
CA LYS A 29 13.40 -4.08 -7.20
C LYS A 29 12.16 -3.27 -7.53
N GLY A 30 11.71 -2.44 -6.61
CA GLY A 30 10.60 -1.51 -6.77
C GLY A 30 10.88 -0.21 -6.05
N PHE A 31 9.84 0.57 -5.84
CA PHE A 31 9.94 1.86 -5.17
C PHE A 31 8.58 2.34 -4.71
N ASP A 32 8.58 3.22 -3.71
CA ASP A 32 7.49 4.13 -3.46
C ASP A 32 7.88 5.57 -3.84
N THR A 33 6.87 6.40 -4.06
CA THR A 33 7.05 7.84 -4.25
C THR A 33 5.73 8.53 -3.99
N ALA A 34 5.73 9.72 -3.41
CA ALA A 34 4.54 10.58 -3.37
C ALA A 34 4.30 11.33 -4.69
N THR A 35 5.31 11.39 -5.56
CA THR A 35 5.23 12.11 -6.84
C THR A 35 4.32 11.35 -7.81
N LYS A 36 3.36 12.06 -8.41
CA LYS A 36 2.47 11.49 -9.41
C LYS A 36 3.25 11.06 -10.66
N LEU A 37 3.02 9.84 -11.12
CA LEU A 37 3.64 9.28 -12.29
C LEU A 37 2.81 9.55 -13.54
N THR A 38 3.52 9.71 -14.65
CA THR A 38 3.01 9.70 -16.02
C THR A 38 3.50 8.42 -16.70
N VAL A 39 2.95 8.08 -17.87
CA VAL A 39 3.50 6.97 -18.67
C VAL A 39 5.00 7.14 -18.91
N GLN A 40 5.47 8.35 -19.22
CA GLN A 40 6.88 8.61 -19.52
C GLN A 40 7.78 8.39 -18.29
N THR A 41 7.36 8.87 -17.12
CA THR A 41 8.15 8.72 -15.88
C THR A 41 8.11 7.28 -15.37
N ALA A 42 6.96 6.59 -15.46
CA ALA A 42 6.85 5.17 -15.18
C ALA A 42 7.72 4.32 -16.13
N GLN A 43 7.71 4.61 -17.43
CA GLN A 43 8.54 3.92 -18.42
C GLN A 43 10.04 4.14 -18.14
N THR A 44 10.41 5.35 -17.74
CA THR A 44 11.79 5.66 -17.34
C THR A 44 12.22 4.79 -16.16
N LEU A 45 11.36 4.62 -15.15
CA LEU A 45 11.64 3.75 -14.00
C LEU A 45 11.70 2.27 -14.40
N ALA A 46 10.76 1.78 -15.21
CA ALA A 46 10.79 0.42 -15.74
C ALA A 46 12.10 0.13 -16.51
N ASN A 47 12.54 1.06 -17.37
CA ASN A 47 13.79 0.95 -18.12
C ASN A 47 15.03 0.96 -17.21
N ASN A 48 14.94 1.48 -15.99
CA ASN A 48 15.99 1.46 -14.97
C ASN A 48 15.91 0.21 -14.05
N GLY A 49 15.17 -0.81 -14.47
CA GLY A 49 15.16 -2.14 -13.86
C GLY A 49 14.23 -2.30 -12.65
N TYR A 50 13.36 -1.31 -12.40
CA TYR A 50 12.26 -1.45 -11.44
C TYR A 50 11.15 -2.32 -12.04
N SER A 51 10.56 -3.19 -11.22
CA SER A 51 9.48 -4.12 -11.64
C SER A 51 8.16 -3.84 -10.95
N PHE A 52 8.14 -3.00 -9.91
CA PHE A 52 6.91 -2.61 -9.22
C PHE A 52 7.02 -1.23 -8.60
N CYS A 53 5.88 -0.66 -8.23
CA CYS A 53 5.82 0.51 -7.36
C CYS A 53 4.67 0.46 -6.34
N ILE A 54 4.80 1.30 -5.31
CA ILE A 54 3.76 1.59 -4.33
C ILE A 54 3.37 3.06 -4.50
N ARG A 55 2.07 3.32 -4.63
CA ARG A 55 1.54 4.68 -4.79
C ARG A 55 0.51 5.03 -3.72
N TYR A 56 0.35 6.31 -3.46
CA TYR A 56 -0.37 6.75 -2.28
C TYR A 56 -1.88 6.82 -2.50
N LEU A 57 -2.62 6.35 -1.50
CA LEU A 57 -4.06 6.56 -1.31
C LEU A 57 -4.26 7.66 -0.29
N SER A 58 -5.34 8.43 -0.50
CA SER A 58 -5.72 9.46 0.44
C SER A 58 -6.14 8.86 1.79
N ARG A 59 -5.76 9.55 2.88
CA ARG A 59 -6.22 9.23 4.23
C ARG A 59 -7.69 9.63 4.45
N GLN A 60 -8.13 10.67 3.76
CA GLN A 60 -9.48 11.21 3.84
C GLN A 60 -10.46 10.44 2.93
N SER A 61 -11.76 10.62 3.20
CA SER A 61 -12.81 10.09 2.34
C SER A 61 -12.76 10.78 0.98
N GLY A 62 -12.74 9.99 -0.08
CA GLY A 62 -12.60 10.48 -1.45
C GLY A 62 -11.13 10.64 -1.83
N GLN A 63 -10.73 9.94 -2.88
CA GLN A 63 -9.37 9.99 -3.41
C GLN A 63 -9.05 11.39 -3.94
N GLN A 64 -7.95 11.96 -3.46
CA GLN A 64 -7.50 13.33 -3.77
C GLN A 64 -6.68 13.35 -5.06
N SER A 65 -6.72 14.47 -5.78
CA SER A 65 -6.10 14.60 -7.12
C SER A 65 -4.57 14.47 -7.15
N GLY A 66 -3.90 14.75 -6.04
CA GLY A 66 -2.45 14.56 -5.89
C GLY A 66 -2.04 13.09 -5.66
N ASP A 67 -2.98 12.24 -5.28
CA ASP A 67 -2.76 10.83 -4.99
C ASP A 67 -3.04 9.96 -6.22
N LEU A 68 -2.84 8.65 -6.07
CA LEU A 68 -3.05 7.67 -7.14
C LEU A 68 -4.45 7.80 -7.74
N ASP A 69 -4.57 7.87 -9.06
CA ASP A 69 -5.87 7.77 -9.73
C ASP A 69 -5.87 6.64 -10.77
N ASN A 70 -7.05 6.37 -11.34
CA ASN A 70 -7.21 5.30 -12.33
C ASN A 70 -6.33 5.52 -13.59
N THR A 71 -6.16 6.77 -14.01
CA THR A 71 -5.34 7.13 -15.18
C THR A 71 -3.86 6.84 -14.93
N GLU A 72 -3.34 7.26 -13.78
CA GLU A 72 -1.97 6.96 -13.34
C GLU A 72 -1.77 5.45 -13.16
N ALA A 73 -2.71 4.75 -12.52
CA ALA A 73 -2.61 3.31 -12.34
C ALA A 73 -2.54 2.56 -13.68
N GLY A 74 -3.40 2.93 -14.64
CA GLY A 74 -3.35 2.39 -16.01
C GLY A 74 -2.02 2.71 -16.71
N ALA A 75 -1.53 3.94 -16.58
CA ALA A 75 -0.24 4.35 -17.11
C ALA A 75 0.93 3.53 -16.55
N ILE A 76 0.94 3.25 -15.24
CA ILE A 76 1.96 2.42 -14.59
C ILE A 76 1.94 1.00 -15.17
N LEU A 77 0.76 0.39 -15.23
CA LEU A 77 0.59 -0.99 -15.70
C LEU A 77 1.01 -1.18 -17.17
N LEU A 78 0.73 -0.19 -18.02
CA LEU A 78 1.14 -0.21 -19.44
C LEU A 78 2.66 -0.25 -19.64
N THR A 79 3.45 0.22 -18.66
CA THR A 79 4.91 0.21 -18.72
C THR A 79 5.53 -1.11 -18.25
N GLY A 80 4.71 -2.05 -17.79
CA GLY A 80 5.15 -3.32 -17.22
C GLY A 80 5.60 -3.24 -15.75
N LEU A 81 5.30 -2.15 -15.04
CA LEU A 81 5.41 -2.09 -13.59
C LEU A 81 4.18 -2.73 -12.95
N ALA A 82 4.39 -3.58 -11.95
CA ALA A 82 3.33 -3.99 -11.04
C ALA A 82 3.02 -2.89 -10.01
N LEU A 83 1.80 -2.89 -9.45
CA LEU A 83 1.32 -1.82 -8.58
C LEU A 83 0.73 -2.36 -7.28
N MET A 84 1.10 -1.71 -6.17
CA MET A 84 0.41 -1.75 -4.88
C MET A 84 0.07 -0.32 -4.44
N ALA A 85 -0.62 -0.20 -3.31
CA ALA A 85 -0.93 1.10 -2.76
C ALA A 85 -0.69 1.19 -1.25
N VAL A 86 -0.35 2.39 -0.77
CA VAL A 86 -0.15 2.72 0.64
C VAL A 86 -1.02 3.91 1.01
N GLN A 87 -1.66 3.91 2.18
CA GLN A 87 -2.35 5.10 2.66
C GLN A 87 -1.36 6.07 3.31
N HIS A 88 -1.48 7.37 3.02
CA HIS A 88 -0.76 8.41 3.75
C HIS A 88 -0.97 8.33 5.27
N CYS A 89 0.12 8.36 6.05
CA CYS A 89 0.04 8.54 7.50
C CYS A 89 -0.52 9.93 7.88
N GLU A 90 -0.91 10.10 9.15
CA GLU A 90 -1.26 11.42 9.67
C GLU A 90 0.02 12.21 10.00
N GLY A 91 0.09 13.47 9.58
CA GLY A 91 1.28 14.29 9.82
C GLY A 91 1.39 14.74 11.27
N GLY A 92 2.61 14.74 11.80
CA GLY A 92 2.99 15.37 13.08
C GLY A 92 2.55 14.60 14.33
N TYR A 93 3.44 13.74 14.86
CA TYR A 93 3.33 13.05 16.16
C TYR A 93 1.88 12.81 16.60
N TRP A 94 1.16 12.03 15.79
CA TRP A 94 -0.31 11.99 15.82
C TRP A 94 -0.82 11.00 16.87
N ILE A 95 -2.07 11.22 17.31
CA ILE A 95 -2.72 10.35 18.29
C ILE A 95 -3.45 9.22 17.56
N ALA A 96 -2.96 7.99 17.75
CA ALA A 96 -3.63 6.76 17.31
C ALA A 96 -4.79 6.39 18.25
N ASN A 97 -5.87 5.86 17.67
CA ASN A 97 -6.95 5.20 18.39
C ASN A 97 -7.80 4.35 17.43
N GLY A 98 -8.61 3.44 17.99
CA GLY A 98 -9.46 2.54 17.21
C GLY A 98 -10.47 3.23 16.27
N THR A 99 -11.02 4.39 16.65
CA THR A 99 -11.98 5.14 15.81
C THR A 99 -11.32 5.69 14.56
N LYS A 100 -10.11 6.24 14.69
CA LYS A 100 -9.28 6.65 13.54
C LYS A 100 -8.92 5.45 12.67
N GLY A 101 -8.57 4.32 13.28
CA GLY A 101 -8.25 3.09 12.55
C GLY A 101 -9.39 2.64 11.65
N ALA A 102 -10.61 2.57 12.19
CA ALA A 102 -11.81 2.23 11.43
C ALA A 102 -12.10 3.27 10.32
N THR A 103 -12.05 4.56 10.64
CA THR A 103 -12.32 5.61 9.64
C THR A 103 -11.30 5.59 8.50
N TYR A 104 -10.01 5.52 8.82
CA TYR A 104 -8.95 5.57 7.82
C TYR A 104 -8.85 4.28 7.03
N GLY A 105 -9.08 3.11 7.63
CA GLY A 105 -9.15 1.85 6.90
C GLY A 105 -10.31 1.81 5.90
N ALA A 106 -11.48 2.31 6.30
CA ALA A 106 -12.62 2.41 5.39
C ALA A 106 -12.32 3.36 4.22
N ASN A 107 -11.67 4.51 4.50
CA ASN A 107 -11.25 5.44 3.45
C ASN A 107 -10.23 4.79 2.51
N ALA A 108 -9.20 4.10 3.02
CA ALA A 108 -8.20 3.43 2.18
C ALA A 108 -8.86 2.43 1.22
N ALA A 109 -9.75 1.59 1.74
CA ALA A 109 -10.43 0.57 0.96
C ALA A 109 -11.38 1.16 -0.09
N ALA A 110 -12.17 2.17 0.28
CA ALA A 110 -13.07 2.87 -0.64
C ALA A 110 -12.30 3.62 -1.72
N ASN A 111 -11.20 4.29 -1.36
CA ASN A 111 -10.35 5.01 -2.29
C ASN A 111 -9.68 4.05 -3.28
N ALA A 112 -9.12 2.94 -2.81
CA ALA A 112 -8.57 1.88 -3.67
C ALA A 112 -9.62 1.33 -4.65
N GLN A 113 -10.84 1.07 -4.17
CA GLN A 113 -11.94 0.62 -5.02
C GLN A 113 -12.32 1.68 -6.06
N SER A 114 -12.37 2.96 -5.67
CA SER A 114 -12.76 4.07 -6.54
C SER A 114 -11.82 4.28 -7.73
N ILE A 115 -10.55 3.89 -7.59
CA ILE A 115 -9.54 3.96 -8.67
C ILE A 115 -9.42 2.65 -9.45
N GLY A 116 -10.21 1.63 -9.09
CA GLY A 116 -10.29 0.36 -9.80
C GLY A 116 -9.25 -0.68 -9.40
N LEU A 117 -8.58 -0.56 -8.24
CA LEU A 117 -7.70 -1.65 -7.77
C LEU A 117 -8.53 -2.92 -7.53
N PRO A 118 -8.08 -4.09 -8.02
CA PRO A 118 -8.79 -5.34 -7.80
C PRO A 118 -8.57 -5.86 -6.38
N LYS A 119 -9.54 -6.64 -5.90
CA LYS A 119 -9.42 -7.44 -4.67
C LYS A 119 -8.18 -8.33 -4.72
N GLY A 120 -7.57 -8.57 -3.57
CA GLY A 120 -6.33 -9.34 -3.40
C GLY A 120 -5.05 -8.53 -3.51
N VAL A 121 -5.09 -7.28 -4.02
CA VAL A 121 -3.92 -6.39 -3.96
C VAL A 121 -3.60 -6.04 -2.50
N THR A 122 -2.32 -6.04 -2.16
CA THR A 122 -1.87 -5.57 -0.85
C THR A 122 -2.02 -4.06 -0.73
N LEU A 123 -2.77 -3.62 0.28
CA LEU A 123 -2.85 -2.22 0.70
C LEU A 123 -2.07 -2.03 1.98
N TRP A 124 -1.17 -1.05 2.00
CA TRP A 124 -0.28 -0.79 3.13
C TRP A 124 -0.82 0.31 4.04
N LEU A 125 -0.86 0.01 5.34
CA LEU A 125 -0.97 1.01 6.39
C LEU A 125 0.42 1.59 6.68
N ASP A 126 0.58 2.90 6.52
CA ASP A 126 1.77 3.62 6.96
C ASP A 126 1.70 3.93 8.47
N LEU A 127 2.44 3.17 9.28
CA LEU A 127 2.53 3.36 10.73
C LEU A 127 3.86 4.02 11.11
N GLU A 128 3.86 5.35 11.15
CA GLU A 128 5.01 6.14 11.57
C GLU A 128 4.61 7.44 12.28
N GLN A 129 5.57 8.04 12.97
CA GLN A 129 5.40 9.32 13.68
C GLN A 129 4.19 9.31 14.62
N VAL A 130 3.95 8.19 15.32
CA VAL A 130 2.94 8.13 16.36
C VAL A 130 3.43 8.90 17.58
N SER A 131 2.55 9.67 18.22
CA SER A 131 2.87 10.38 19.45
C SER A 131 3.34 9.40 20.53
N SER A 132 4.41 9.76 21.26
CA SER A 132 4.84 9.00 22.46
C SER A 132 3.82 9.03 23.60
N SER A 133 2.78 9.85 23.50
CA SER A 133 1.65 9.87 24.44
C SER A 133 0.62 8.76 24.19
N CYS A 134 0.65 8.11 23.02
CA CYS A 134 -0.23 6.99 22.73
C CYS A 134 0.16 5.75 23.54
N THR A 135 -0.84 5.06 24.08
CA THR A 135 -0.63 3.73 24.66
C THR A 135 -0.48 2.69 23.54
N SER A 136 0.27 1.63 23.80
CA SER A 136 0.34 0.51 22.83
C SER A 136 -1.04 -0.09 22.53
N THR A 137 -1.96 -0.10 23.50
CA THR A 137 -3.36 -0.53 23.30
C THR A 137 -4.07 0.30 22.24
N ASP A 138 -3.92 1.62 22.27
CA ASP A 138 -4.58 2.52 21.30
C ASP A 138 -4.00 2.35 19.90
N ILE A 139 -2.68 2.13 19.80
CA ILE A 139 -2.00 1.88 18.53
C ILE A 139 -2.43 0.53 17.95
N ILE A 140 -2.50 -0.52 18.78
CA ILE A 140 -3.00 -1.84 18.39
C ILE A 140 -4.45 -1.75 17.91
N ALA A 141 -5.30 -1.02 18.64
CA ALA A 141 -6.70 -0.82 18.26
C ALA A 141 -6.81 -0.07 16.92
N TYR A 142 -6.01 0.98 16.70
CA TYR A 142 -5.93 1.68 15.42
C TYR A 142 -5.57 0.72 14.27
N CYS A 143 -4.50 -0.04 14.44
CA CYS A 143 -3.96 -0.94 13.42
C CYS A 143 -4.95 -2.07 13.07
N ASN A 144 -5.52 -2.73 14.09
CA ASN A 144 -6.46 -3.84 13.88
C ASN A 144 -7.81 -3.39 13.31
N ASN A 145 -8.29 -2.21 13.69
CA ASN A 145 -9.52 -1.67 13.12
C ASN A 145 -9.30 -1.24 11.66
N TRP A 146 -8.13 -0.69 11.32
CA TRP A 146 -7.77 -0.40 9.93
C TRP A 146 -7.73 -1.69 9.10
N TYR A 147 -7.05 -2.72 9.62
CA TYR A 147 -6.99 -4.05 9.02
C TYR A 147 -8.38 -4.58 8.68
N ASP A 148 -9.31 -4.54 9.64
CA ASP A 148 -10.64 -5.13 9.47
C ASP A 148 -11.42 -4.48 8.34
N GLN A 149 -11.30 -3.15 8.18
CA GLN A 149 -11.97 -2.43 7.09
C GLN A 149 -11.39 -2.78 5.72
N VAL A 150 -10.06 -2.82 5.60
CA VAL A 150 -9.39 -3.15 4.34
C VAL A 150 -9.66 -4.59 3.93
N ASN A 151 -9.58 -5.52 4.88
CA ASN A 151 -9.88 -6.93 4.66
C ASN A 151 -11.35 -7.15 4.26
N ALA A 152 -12.30 -6.43 4.87
CA ALA A 152 -13.72 -6.53 4.55
C ALA A 152 -14.05 -6.15 3.08
N TYR A 153 -13.23 -5.29 2.46
CA TYR A 153 -13.35 -4.95 1.03
C TYR A 153 -12.70 -5.99 0.10
N GLY A 154 -11.98 -6.96 0.66
CA GLY A 154 -11.32 -8.04 -0.07
C GLY A 154 -9.90 -7.70 -0.55
N TYR A 155 -9.29 -6.65 -0.02
CA TYR A 155 -7.86 -6.40 -0.18
C TYR A 155 -7.05 -7.13 0.88
N GLU A 156 -5.75 -7.25 0.67
CA GLU A 156 -4.84 -7.81 1.66
C GLU A 156 -4.20 -6.69 2.50
N PRO A 157 -4.48 -6.59 3.80
CA PRO A 157 -3.86 -5.56 4.62
C PRO A 157 -2.38 -5.87 4.88
N GLY A 158 -1.50 -4.92 4.56
CA GLY A 158 -0.10 -4.88 4.98
C GLY A 158 0.20 -3.68 5.87
N ILE A 159 1.34 -3.71 6.55
CA ILE A 159 1.80 -2.62 7.40
C ILE A 159 3.24 -2.23 7.06
N TYR A 160 3.44 -0.94 6.78
CA TYR A 160 4.74 -0.29 6.77
C TYR A 160 5.08 0.15 8.20
N VAL A 161 6.26 -0.24 8.66
CA VAL A 161 6.76 0.09 10.00
C VAL A 161 7.83 1.17 9.87
N GLY A 162 7.42 2.40 10.15
CA GLY A 162 8.29 3.58 10.12
C GLY A 162 8.82 4.00 11.49
N ALA A 163 9.54 5.11 11.51
CA ALA A 163 10.07 5.69 12.74
C ALA A 163 8.93 6.00 13.73
N ASN A 164 9.19 5.82 15.03
CA ASN A 164 8.22 6.11 16.08
C ASN A 164 6.86 5.40 15.89
N CYS A 165 6.85 4.15 15.41
CA CYS A 165 5.62 3.35 15.28
C CYS A 165 4.96 3.01 16.64
N GLY A 166 5.69 3.16 17.75
CA GLY A 166 5.17 3.02 19.11
C GLY A 166 4.87 1.59 19.58
N LEU A 167 5.23 0.58 18.79
CA LEU A 167 5.07 -0.84 19.14
C LEU A 167 6.41 -1.56 19.17
N THR A 168 6.48 -2.62 19.98
CA THR A 168 7.59 -3.58 19.96
C THR A 168 7.40 -4.62 18.85
N GLY A 169 8.47 -5.33 18.48
CA GLY A 169 8.39 -6.45 17.54
C GLY A 169 7.38 -7.52 17.95
N THR A 170 7.36 -7.90 19.23
CA THR A 170 6.39 -8.84 19.78
C THR A 170 4.95 -8.34 19.63
N GLN A 171 4.70 -7.05 19.84
CA GLN A 171 3.35 -6.49 19.65
C GLN A 171 2.95 -6.44 18.19
N LEU A 172 3.87 -6.06 17.30
CA LEU A 172 3.65 -6.06 15.85
C LEU A 172 3.28 -7.46 15.32
N TYR A 173 3.86 -8.52 15.89
CA TYR A 173 3.61 -9.90 15.46
C TYR A 173 2.44 -10.59 16.18
N ASN A 174 2.36 -10.50 17.51
CA ASN A 174 1.38 -11.25 18.30
C ASN A 174 0.06 -10.52 18.52
N ASN A 175 0.04 -9.18 18.44
CA ASN A 175 -1.14 -8.39 18.76
C ASN A 175 -1.81 -7.76 17.54
N LEU A 176 -1.14 -7.77 16.39
CA LEU A 176 -1.73 -7.30 15.14
C LEU A 176 -2.14 -8.45 14.22
N LYS A 177 -3.13 -8.19 13.36
CA LYS A 177 -3.67 -9.18 12.41
C LYS A 177 -2.85 -9.32 11.11
N PHE A 178 -1.92 -8.38 10.85
CA PHE A 178 -1.16 -8.32 9.60
C PHE A 178 -0.29 -9.56 9.36
N GLN A 179 -0.16 -9.94 8.08
CA GLN A 179 0.78 -10.97 7.63
C GLN A 179 1.83 -10.42 6.65
N HIS A 180 1.70 -9.14 6.27
CA HIS A 180 2.55 -8.47 5.31
C HIS A 180 3.24 -7.28 5.98
N TYR A 181 4.57 -7.33 6.05
CA TYR A 181 5.38 -6.32 6.74
C TYR A 181 6.39 -5.66 5.79
N TRP A 182 6.36 -4.33 5.76
CA TRP A 182 7.28 -3.49 5.00
C TRP A 182 8.12 -2.65 5.98
N LYS A 183 9.44 -2.73 5.83
CA LYS A 183 10.41 -2.07 6.70
C LYS A 183 10.83 -0.73 6.12
N SER A 184 10.73 0.34 6.91
CA SER A 184 11.37 1.63 6.57
C SER A 184 12.90 1.59 6.61
N MET A 185 13.53 2.65 6.10
CA MET A 185 14.97 2.87 6.28
C MET A 185 15.38 3.20 7.73
N SER A 186 14.41 3.50 8.61
CA SER A 186 14.66 3.87 10.01
C SER A 186 15.05 2.66 10.88
N THR A 187 15.54 2.95 12.09
CA THR A 187 15.68 1.92 13.13
C THR A 187 14.30 1.57 13.67
N VAL A 188 13.79 0.41 13.25
CA VAL A 188 12.48 -0.11 13.64
C VAL A 188 12.60 -1.52 14.20
N PRO A 189 11.65 -1.98 15.04
CA PRO A 189 11.71 -3.30 15.65
C PRO A 189 11.76 -4.43 14.62
N SER A 190 12.50 -5.50 14.88
CA SER A 190 12.36 -6.73 14.11
C SER A 190 10.98 -7.37 14.31
N ILE A 191 10.39 -7.96 13.29
CA ILE A 191 9.18 -8.79 13.41
C ILE A 191 9.60 -10.21 13.78
N PRO A 192 9.39 -10.69 15.02
CA PRO A 192 9.79 -12.03 15.41
C PRO A 192 9.07 -13.07 14.56
N THR A 193 9.73 -14.21 14.33
CA THR A 193 9.23 -15.37 13.55
C THR A 193 9.06 -15.14 12.06
N ARG A 194 8.38 -14.06 11.63
CA ARG A 194 8.07 -13.81 10.21
C ARG A 194 9.14 -12.94 9.54
N GLY A 195 9.54 -11.84 10.16
CA GLY A 195 10.40 -10.84 9.52
C GLY A 195 9.63 -9.96 8.52
N TYR A 196 10.39 -9.21 7.70
CA TYR A 196 9.85 -8.29 6.71
C TYR A 196 9.89 -8.92 5.31
N GLN A 197 8.86 -8.67 4.51
CA GLN A 197 8.78 -9.11 3.11
C GLN A 197 9.12 -8.00 2.10
N MET A 198 9.26 -6.76 2.58
CA MET A 198 9.68 -5.61 1.78
C MET A 198 10.54 -4.69 2.63
N THR A 199 11.60 -4.12 2.07
CA THR A 199 12.48 -3.18 2.77
C THR A 199 12.78 -1.98 1.90
N GLN A 200 12.57 -0.79 2.47
CA GLN A 200 12.87 0.51 1.88
C GLN A 200 14.33 0.89 2.13
N SER A 201 14.94 1.53 1.13
CA SER A 201 16.30 2.07 1.13
C SER A 201 16.30 3.59 1.04
N ALA A 202 17.47 4.20 1.20
CA ALA A 202 17.61 5.66 1.13
C ALA A 202 17.06 6.25 -0.18
N THR A 203 16.35 7.37 -0.06
CA THR A 203 15.80 8.14 -1.17
C THR A 203 16.86 8.41 -2.24
N THR A 204 16.45 8.30 -3.49
CA THR A 204 17.30 8.59 -4.65
C THR A 204 16.48 9.24 -5.76
N THR A 205 17.18 9.72 -6.79
CA THR A 205 16.56 10.33 -7.96
C THR A 205 16.87 9.52 -9.21
N VAL A 206 15.83 9.06 -9.91
CA VAL A 206 15.95 8.34 -11.18
C VAL A 206 15.15 9.07 -12.23
N GLY A 207 15.79 9.49 -13.32
CA GLY A 207 15.09 10.22 -14.39
C GLY A 207 14.46 11.53 -13.93
N GLY A 208 15.01 12.18 -12.91
CA GLY A 208 14.45 13.40 -12.32
C GLY A 208 13.32 13.19 -11.32
N ILE A 209 12.98 11.93 -10.99
CA ILE A 209 11.91 11.57 -10.06
C ILE A 209 12.53 11.13 -8.74
N SER A 210 12.15 11.77 -7.64
CA SER A 210 12.52 11.33 -6.29
C SER A 210 11.70 10.10 -5.92
N ILE A 211 12.39 9.03 -5.54
CA ILE A 211 11.80 7.76 -5.16
C ILE A 211 12.51 7.21 -3.92
N ASP A 212 11.80 6.40 -3.16
CA ASP A 212 12.37 5.57 -2.11
C ASP A 212 12.46 4.14 -2.64
N PRO A 213 13.68 3.60 -2.90
CA PRO A 213 13.82 2.28 -3.47
C PRO A 213 13.38 1.18 -2.50
N ASP A 214 12.60 0.23 -2.99
CA ASP A 214 12.13 -0.93 -2.24
C ASP A 214 12.66 -2.23 -2.81
N THR A 215 12.88 -3.20 -1.93
CA THR A 215 13.22 -4.56 -2.30
C THR A 215 12.25 -5.54 -1.67
N ILE A 216 11.58 -6.35 -2.49
CA ILE A 216 10.79 -7.49 -2.01
C ILE A 216 11.73 -8.67 -1.74
N THR A 217 11.51 -9.38 -0.65
CA THR A 217 12.13 -10.68 -0.38
C THR A 217 11.09 -11.53 0.34
N ALA A 218 11.06 -12.84 0.10
CA ALA A 218 10.19 -13.69 0.89
C ALA A 218 10.54 -13.55 2.37
N ASP A 219 9.53 -13.39 3.22
CA ASP A 219 9.73 -13.41 4.65
C ASP A 219 10.10 -14.83 5.13
N SER A 220 10.38 -14.98 6.42
CA SER A 220 10.83 -16.26 7.00
C SER A 220 9.77 -17.36 6.95
N LEU A 221 8.51 -17.02 6.62
CA LEU A 221 7.40 -17.95 6.40
C LEU A 221 7.06 -18.11 4.91
N GLY A 222 7.87 -17.56 4.01
CA GLY A 222 7.70 -17.64 2.56
C GLY A 222 6.70 -16.62 1.97
N GLY A 223 6.21 -15.67 2.77
CA GLY A 223 5.25 -14.66 2.33
C GLY A 223 5.89 -13.54 1.49
N THR A 224 5.16 -13.06 0.49
CA THR A 224 5.46 -11.84 -0.28
C THR A 224 4.16 -11.07 -0.51
N PRO A 225 4.21 -9.75 -0.79
CA PRO A 225 2.99 -9.02 -1.09
C PRO A 225 2.39 -9.42 -2.43
N HIS A 226 1.11 -9.10 -2.61
CA HIS A 226 0.38 -9.29 -3.85
C HIS A 226 0.14 -7.95 -4.55
N LEU A 227 0.41 -7.92 -5.85
CA LEU A 227 0.43 -6.72 -6.67
C LEU A 227 -0.47 -6.92 -7.89
N ILE A 228 -1.11 -5.87 -8.38
CA ILE A 228 -1.71 -5.95 -9.72
C ILE A 228 -0.59 -5.81 -10.76
N TYR A 229 -0.59 -6.70 -11.73
CA TYR A 229 0.35 -6.70 -12.84
C TYR A 229 -0.37 -6.96 -14.16
N GLN A 230 -0.05 -6.16 -15.18
CA GLN A 230 -0.44 -6.42 -16.55
C GLN A 230 0.81 -6.87 -17.32
N PRO A 231 0.86 -8.12 -17.82
CA PRO A 231 1.91 -8.53 -18.73
C PRO A 231 1.93 -7.57 -19.92
N GLY A 232 3.08 -6.95 -20.18
CA GLY A 232 3.20 -6.02 -21.30
C GLY A 232 2.78 -6.71 -22.58
N THR A 233 1.80 -6.14 -23.30
CA THR A 233 1.70 -6.40 -24.73
C THR A 233 2.95 -5.81 -25.33
N SER A 234 3.82 -6.62 -25.93
CA SER A 234 4.96 -6.11 -26.70
C SER A 234 4.44 -5.02 -27.65
N VAL A 235 4.81 -3.77 -27.39
CA VAL A 235 4.64 -2.64 -28.32
C VAL A 235 5.82 -2.63 -29.27
#